data_AF-A0A7S1GBG9-F1
#
_entry.id   AF-A0A7S1GBG9-F1
#
_cell.length_a   1.000
_cell.length_b   1.000
_cell.length_c   1.000
_cell.angle_alpha   90.00
_cell.angle_beta   90.00
_cell.angle_gamma   90.00
#
_symmetry.space_group_name_H-M   'P 1'
#
loop_
_entity.id
_entity.type
_entity.pdbx_description
1 polymer ?
#
loop_
_entity_poly.entity_id
_entity_poly.type
_entity_poly.pdbx_seq_one_letter_code
_entity_poly.pdbx_strand_id
1 'polypeptide(L)'
;MSLALEQEFGGPSTAAKYEHLVDDMLLNCDEQWAKKKLLQPESLDEFFMEAMESDFNTRIADGSSWAIAKEIANCFAACAHGDLADTHAMIKEALAAKEAARHKPKPKPRRVDSDDEDGEDGAGGGTA
;
A
#
# COMPACT_ATOMS: atom_id res chain seq x y z
N MET A 1 -1.27 2.53 2.13
CA MET A 1 0.10 2.35 1.57
C MET A 1 0.12 1.93 0.10
N SER A 2 -0.50 0.81 -0.31
CA SER A 2 -0.43 0.33 -1.70
C SER A 2 -0.88 1.35 -2.74
N LEU A 3 -1.94 2.12 -2.45
CA LEU A 3 -2.42 3.18 -3.32
C LEU A 3 -1.39 4.31 -3.51
N ALA A 4 -0.62 4.66 -2.47
CA ALA A 4 0.40 5.70 -2.55
C ALA A 4 1.62 5.25 -3.38
N LEU A 5 1.95 3.96 -3.34
CA LEU A 5 2.95 3.34 -4.21
C LEU A 5 2.48 3.27 -5.66
N GLU A 6 1.21 2.93 -5.91
CA GLU A 6 0.64 2.83 -7.25
C GLU A 6 0.43 4.19 -7.93
N GLN A 7 0.21 5.25 -7.15
CA GLN A 7 -0.04 6.61 -7.64
C GLN A 7 1.22 7.49 -7.62
N GLU A 8 2.38 6.95 -7.23
CA GLU A 8 3.65 7.68 -7.11
C GLU A 8 3.53 8.97 -6.28
N PHE A 9 2.71 8.97 -5.21
CA PHE A 9 2.49 10.19 -4.41
C PHE A 9 3.79 10.73 -3.74
N GLY A 10 4.88 9.95 -3.73
CA GLY A 10 6.21 10.35 -3.29
C GLY A 10 7.22 10.68 -4.40
N GLY A 11 6.81 10.73 -5.68
CA GLY A 11 7.66 10.93 -6.86
C GLY A 11 8.37 9.66 -7.36
N PRO A 12 9.36 9.76 -8.28
CA PRO A 12 10.03 8.59 -8.88
C PRO A 12 10.80 7.69 -7.89
N SER A 13 10.92 8.11 -6.62
CA SER A 13 11.58 7.36 -5.53
C SER A 13 10.60 6.77 -4.51
N THR A 14 9.29 6.74 -4.81
CA THR A 14 8.23 6.24 -3.92
C THR A 14 8.50 4.80 -3.44
N ALA A 15 9.07 3.94 -4.28
CA ALA A 15 9.45 2.57 -3.90
C ALA A 15 10.62 2.54 -2.89
N ALA A 16 11.66 3.34 -3.09
CA ALA A 16 12.81 3.41 -2.18
C ALA A 16 12.43 4.00 -0.81
N LYS A 17 11.53 4.98 -0.79
CA LYS A 17 10.96 5.54 0.44
C LYS A 17 10.17 4.50 1.24
N TYR A 18 9.42 3.64 0.55
CA TYR A 18 8.72 2.54 1.19
C TYR A 18 9.68 1.49 1.76
N GLU A 19 10.75 1.13 1.05
CA GLU A 19 11.76 0.22 1.59
C GLU A 19 12.44 0.80 2.84
N HIS A 20 12.81 2.08 2.80
CA HIS A 20 13.38 2.77 3.96
C HIS A 20 12.42 2.77 5.17
N LEU A 21 11.13 3.02 4.93
CA LEU A 21 10.11 2.97 5.98
C LEU A 21 10.01 1.59 6.64
N VAL A 22 10.11 0.53 5.82
CA VAL A 22 10.11 -0.85 6.32
C VAL A 22 11.38 -1.14 7.11
N ASP A 23 12.55 -0.69 6.64
CA ASP A 23 13.82 -0.89 7.32
C ASP A 23 13.85 -0.18 8.69
N ASP A 24 13.38 1.06 8.78
CA ASP A 24 13.27 1.79 10.05
C ASP A 24 12.32 1.10 11.04
N MET A 25 11.19 0.57 10.52
CA MET A 25 10.26 -0.20 11.33
C MET A 25 10.91 -1.49 11.86
N LEU A 26 11.65 -2.21 11.01
CA LEU A 26 12.37 -3.43 11.39
C LEU A 26 13.46 -3.13 12.42
N LEU A 27 14.17 -2.02 12.28
CA LEU A 27 15.16 -1.57 13.26
C LEU A 27 14.52 -1.32 14.62
N ASN A 28 13.37 -0.64 14.66
CA ASN A 28 12.62 -0.43 15.90
C ASN A 28 12.17 -1.77 16.51
N CYS A 29 11.68 -2.71 15.70
CA CYS A 29 11.35 -4.06 16.16
C CYS A 29 12.56 -4.76 16.82
N ASP A 30 13.72 -4.75 16.17
CA ASP A 30 14.94 -5.39 16.68
C ASP A 30 15.40 -4.75 18.00
N GLU A 31 15.35 -3.42 18.08
CA GLU A 31 15.67 -2.71 19.32
C GLU A 31 14.73 -3.06 20.48
N GLN A 32 13.42 -3.09 20.25
CA GLN A 32 12.46 -3.47 21.29
C GLN A 32 12.63 -4.92 21.70
N TRP A 33 12.95 -5.80 20.74
CA TRP A 33 13.22 -7.21 20.99
C TRP A 33 14.44 -7.40 21.88
N ALA A 34 15.54 -6.73 21.57
CA ALA A 34 16.76 -6.73 22.38
C ALA A 34 16.50 -6.20 23.81
N LYS A 35 15.59 -5.23 23.95
CA LYS A 35 15.14 -4.67 25.23
C LYS A 35 14.09 -5.53 25.95
N LYS A 36 13.63 -6.65 25.36
CA LYS A 36 12.52 -7.48 25.83
C LYS A 36 11.23 -6.69 26.10
N LYS A 37 10.98 -5.68 25.25
CA LYS A 37 9.78 -4.84 25.32
C LYS A 37 8.85 -5.19 24.17
N LEU A 38 7.56 -5.00 24.40
CA LEU A 38 6.55 -5.10 23.35
C LEU A 38 6.49 -3.78 22.58
N LEU A 39 6.27 -3.87 21.26
CA LEU A 39 5.92 -2.71 20.44
C LEU A 39 4.60 -2.11 20.92
N GLN A 40 4.59 -0.79 21.09
CA GLN A 40 3.37 -0.05 21.42
C GLN A 40 2.68 0.34 20.10
N PRO A 41 1.41 -0.06 19.89
CA PRO A 41 0.66 0.29 18.68
C PRO A 41 0.56 1.80 18.46
N GLU A 42 0.44 2.58 19.52
CA GLU A 42 0.35 4.04 19.48
C GLU A 42 1.60 4.67 18.88
N SER A 43 2.78 4.21 19.30
CA SER A 43 4.05 4.71 18.75
C SER A 43 4.25 4.31 17.28
N LEU A 44 3.76 3.12 16.89
CA LEU A 44 3.79 2.68 15.49
C LEU A 44 2.81 3.45 14.62
N ASP A 45 1.62 3.76 15.13
CA ASP A 45 0.61 4.56 14.42
C ASP A 45 1.09 5.99 14.17
N GLU A 46 1.65 6.64 15.18
CA GLU A 46 2.29 7.96 15.04
C GLU A 46 3.42 7.93 14.00
N PHE A 47 4.29 6.91 14.05
CA PHE A 47 5.36 6.71 13.06
C PHE A 47 4.81 6.58 11.63
N PHE A 48 3.76 5.78 11.41
CA PHE A 48 3.17 5.63 10.09
C PHE A 48 2.47 6.90 9.60
N MET A 49 1.82 7.64 10.49
CA MET A 49 1.21 8.93 10.14
C MET A 49 2.28 9.96 9.75
N GLU A 50 3.36 10.07 10.52
CA GLU A 50 4.47 10.98 10.24
C GLU A 50 5.17 10.62 8.92
N ALA A 51 5.48 9.35 8.69
CA ALA A 51 6.10 8.90 7.44
C ALA A 51 5.21 9.17 6.21
N MET A 52 3.90 8.97 6.35
CA MET A 52 2.96 9.24 5.27
C MET A 52 2.87 10.73 4.94
N GLU A 53 2.87 11.58 5.96
CA GLU A 53 2.84 13.02 5.79
C GLU A 53 4.17 13.57 5.26
N SER A 54 5.30 13.12 5.80
CA SER A 54 6.64 13.57 5.42
C SER A 54 7.09 13.03 4.05
N ASP A 55 7.00 11.73 3.82
CA ASP A 55 7.63 11.09 2.65
C ASP A 55 6.70 10.99 1.43
N PHE A 56 5.39 10.91 1.68
CA PHE A 56 4.35 10.71 0.66
C PHE A 56 3.38 11.90 0.56
N ASN A 57 3.56 12.95 1.37
CA ASN A 57 2.69 14.14 1.43
C ASN A 57 1.21 13.77 1.48
N THR A 58 0.89 12.68 2.19
CA THR A 58 -0.42 12.05 2.22
C THR A 58 -0.85 11.90 3.67
N ARG A 59 -2.09 12.27 3.97
CA ARG A 59 -2.66 12.07 5.30
C ARG A 59 -3.55 10.83 5.31
N ILE A 60 -3.24 9.87 6.18
CA ILE A 60 -4.10 8.73 6.44
C ILE A 60 -5.19 9.17 7.43
N ALA A 61 -6.45 9.18 6.99
CA ALA A 61 -7.59 9.60 7.81
C ALA A 61 -8.66 8.50 7.98
N ASP A 62 -8.45 7.33 7.38
CA ASP A 62 -9.37 6.19 7.41
C ASP A 62 -9.11 5.24 8.59
N GLY A 63 -8.12 5.53 9.43
CA GLY A 63 -7.71 4.68 10.55
C GLY A 63 -6.92 3.43 10.12
N SER A 64 -6.51 3.33 8.85
CA SER A 64 -5.74 2.17 8.37
C SER A 64 -4.36 2.07 8.99
N SER A 65 -3.74 3.19 9.36
CA SER A 65 -2.45 3.23 10.08
C SER A 65 -2.54 2.52 11.43
N TRP A 66 -3.60 2.81 12.19
CA TRP A 66 -3.86 2.21 13.49
C TRP A 66 -4.11 0.70 13.40
N ALA A 67 -4.88 0.27 12.39
CA ALA A 67 -5.14 -1.14 12.16
C ALA A 67 -3.84 -1.91 11.88
N ILE A 68 -2.99 -1.36 11.01
CA ILE A 68 -1.68 -1.95 10.66
C ILE A 68 -0.75 -1.98 11.87
N ALA A 69 -0.67 -0.88 12.62
CA ALA A 69 0.16 -0.78 13.82
C ALA A 69 -0.21 -1.85 14.86
N LYS A 70 -1.51 -2.07 15.08
CA LYS A 70 -2.01 -3.10 15.99
C LYS A 70 -1.69 -4.51 15.50
N GLU A 71 -1.82 -4.77 14.21
CA GLU A 71 -1.52 -6.08 13.62
C GLU A 71 -0.03 -6.42 13.76
N ILE A 72 0.86 -5.46 13.49
CA ILE A 72 2.31 -5.62 13.66
C ILE A 72 2.67 -5.86 15.13
N ALA A 73 2.11 -5.07 16.04
CA ALA A 73 2.35 -5.26 17.48
C ALA A 73 1.88 -6.64 17.98
N ASN A 74 0.74 -7.13 17.50
CA ASN A 74 0.24 -8.46 17.82
C ASN A 74 1.16 -9.57 17.29
N CYS A 75 1.59 -9.49 16.03
CA CYS A 75 2.55 -10.44 15.44
C CYS A 75 3.87 -10.44 16.22
N PHE A 76 4.36 -9.27 16.62
CA PHE A 76 5.57 -9.15 17.41
C PHE A 76 5.44 -9.77 18.80
N ALA A 77 4.31 -9.55 19.48
CA ALA A 77 4.00 -10.18 20.76
C ALA A 77 3.90 -11.71 20.63
N ALA A 78 3.20 -12.22 19.61
CA ALA A 78 3.08 -13.65 19.34
C ALA A 78 4.44 -14.31 19.09
N CYS A 79 5.31 -13.66 18.31
CA CYS A 79 6.71 -14.08 18.16
C CYS A 79 7.47 -14.11 19.49
N ALA A 80 7.32 -13.08 20.33
CA ALA A 80 7.99 -12.99 21.63
C ALA A 80 7.54 -14.08 22.62
N HIS A 81 6.29 -14.54 22.50
CA HIS A 81 5.72 -15.61 23.32
C HIS A 81 6.03 -17.04 22.81
N GLY A 82 6.63 -17.17 21.62
CA GLY A 82 6.98 -18.46 21.02
C GLY A 82 5.89 -19.08 20.16
N ASP A 83 4.78 -18.38 19.92
CA ASP A 83 3.70 -18.77 19.00
C ASP A 83 4.07 -18.43 17.55
N LEU A 84 5.17 -19.05 17.10
CA LEU A 84 5.71 -18.87 15.75
C LEU A 84 4.83 -19.53 14.68
N ALA A 85 4.05 -20.56 15.04
CA ALA A 85 3.21 -21.30 14.09
C ALA A 85 2.09 -20.42 13.50
N ASP A 86 1.38 -19.68 14.36
CA ASP A 86 0.29 -18.80 13.95
C ASP A 86 0.81 -17.56 13.22
N THR A 87 1.91 -16.97 13.71
CA THR A 87 2.54 -15.82 13.06
C THR A 87 3.03 -16.17 11.65
N HIS A 88 3.62 -17.35 11.47
CA HIS A 88 4.10 -17.80 10.17
C HIS A 88 2.95 -18.13 9.21
N ALA A 89 1.81 -18.63 9.72
CA ALA A 89 0.60 -18.83 8.93
C ALA A 89 0.02 -17.49 8.45
N MET A 90 -0.08 -16.48 9.33
CA MET A 90 -0.55 -15.13 8.99
C MET A 90 0.33 -14.47 7.92
N ILE A 91 1.66 -14.54 8.06
CA ILE A 91 2.60 -14.00 7.06
C ILE A 91 2.41 -14.71 5.71
N LYS A 92 2.27 -16.03 5.73
CA LYS A 92 2.09 -16.83 4.51
C LYS A 92 0.78 -16.49 3.79
N GLU A 93 -0.31 -16.28 4.54
CA GLU A 93 -1.60 -15.88 3.99
C GLU A 93 -1.55 -14.45 3.43
N ALA A 94 -0.90 -13.52 4.13
CA ALA A 94 -0.69 -12.15 3.65
C ALA A 94 0.14 -12.09 2.36
N LEU A 95 1.19 -12.91 2.25
CA LEU A 95 1.99 -13.04 1.01
C LEU A 95 1.17 -13.64 -0.13
N ALA A 96 0.37 -14.67 0.13
CA ALA A 96 -0.51 -15.28 -0.86
C ALA A 96 -1.58 -14.29 -1.35
N ALA A 97 -2.16 -13.49 -0.45
CA ALA A 97 -3.13 -12.45 -0.79
C ALA A 97 -2.52 -11.34 -1.65
N LYS A 98 -1.27 -10.94 -1.37
CA LYS A 98 -0.53 -9.98 -2.20
C LYS A 98 -0.26 -10.51 -3.61
N GLU A 99 0.18 -11.76 -3.74
CA GLU A 99 0.41 -12.39 -5.05
C GLU A 99 -0.88 -12.55 -5.86
N ALA A 100 -1.99 -12.90 -5.19
CA ALA A 100 -3.31 -13.00 -5.81
C ALA A 100 -3.86 -11.64 -6.26
N ALA A 101 -3.61 -10.57 -5.50
CA ALA A 101 -3.99 -9.21 -5.87
C ALA A 101 -3.20 -8.69 -7.09
N ARG A 102 -1.91 -9.06 -7.20
CA ARG A 102 -1.03 -8.69 -8.32
C ARG A 102 -1.45 -9.33 -9.65
N HIS A 103 -2.14 -10.48 -9.59
CA HIS A 103 -2.64 -11.21 -10.76
C HIS A 103 -4.06 -10.82 -11.19
N LYS A 104 -4.74 -9.89 -10.50
CA LYS A 104 -6.06 -9.43 -10.96
C LYS A 104 -5.89 -8.57 -12.22
N PRO A 105 -6.43 -9.00 -13.38
CA PRO A 105 -6.32 -8.23 -14.61
C PRO A 105 -7.05 -6.89 -14.43
N LYS A 106 -6.39 -5.78 -14.77
CA LYS A 106 -7.01 -4.45 -14.81
C LYS A 106 -8.28 -4.52 -15.67
N PRO A 107 -9.45 -4.08 -15.17
CA PRO A 107 -10.65 -4.02 -15.98
C PRO A 107 -10.38 -3.10 -17.18
N LYS A 108 -10.57 -3.63 -18.40
CA LYS A 108 -10.44 -2.84 -19.63
C LYS A 108 -11.36 -1.62 -19.54
N PRO A 109 -10.90 -0.41 -19.91
CA PRO A 109 -11.80 0.73 -19.99
C PRO A 109 -12.94 0.38 -20.95
N ARG A 110 -14.17 0.46 -20.45
CA ARG A 110 -15.38 0.41 -21.28
C ARG A 110 -15.26 1.54 -22.30
N ARG A 111 -15.16 1.20 -23.59
CA ARG A 111 -15.41 2.14 -24.68
C ARG A 111 -16.83 2.66 -24.47
N VAL A 112 -16.93 3.96 -24.22
CA VAL A 112 -18.19 4.67 -24.40
C VAL A 112 -18.32 4.78 -25.91
N ASP A 113 -19.19 3.94 -26.48
CA ASP A 113 -19.71 4.14 -27.84
C ASP A 113 -20.46 5.48 -27.79
N SER A 114 -19.78 6.52 -28.25
CA SER A 114 -20.43 7.80 -28.55
C SER A 114 -21.00 7.64 -29.96
N ASP A 115 -22.20 7.09 -29.99
CA ASP A 115 -23.11 7.09 -31.13
C ASP A 115 -23.55 8.56 -31.32
N ASP A 116 -22.80 9.29 -32.14
CA ASP A 116 -23.11 10.67 -32.56
C ASP A 116 -23.67 10.58 -33.98
N GLU A 117 -24.96 10.25 -34.06
CA GLU A 117 -25.78 10.55 -35.24
C GLU A 117 -26.11 12.05 -35.23
N ASP A 118 -25.71 12.78 -36.28
CA ASP A 118 -26.53 13.71 -37.08
C ASP A 118 -25.68 14.82 -37.72
N GLY A 119 -25.80 15.01 -39.05
CA GLY A 119 -25.23 16.19 -39.73
C GLY A 119 -24.81 16.01 -41.20
N GLU A 120 -25.80 16.07 -42.09
CA GLU A 120 -25.77 16.01 -43.56
C GLU A 120 -24.85 17.02 -44.32
N ASP A 121 -24.37 16.53 -45.46
CA ASP A 121 -24.17 17.15 -46.79
C ASP A 121 -23.21 18.34 -47.08
N GLY A 122 -22.36 18.14 -48.11
CA GLY A 122 -21.49 19.16 -48.70
C GLY A 122 -20.51 18.64 -49.76
N ALA A 123 -20.99 18.51 -51.00
CA ALA A 123 -20.34 17.92 -52.18
C ALA A 123 -19.09 18.60 -52.77
N GLY A 124 -18.27 17.80 -53.49
CA GLY A 124 -17.32 18.20 -54.56
C GLY A 124 -15.86 17.94 -54.19
N GLY A 125 -15.05 17.10 -54.84
CA GLY A 125 -14.99 16.67 -56.24
C GLY A 125 -13.77 17.30 -56.92
N GLY A 126 -12.74 16.52 -57.26
CA GLY A 126 -11.70 16.97 -58.20
C GLY A 126 -10.27 16.49 -57.91
N THR A 127 -9.92 15.34 -58.47
CA THR A 127 -8.55 14.94 -58.80
C THR A 127 -8.05 15.76 -59.99
N ALA A 128 -6.83 16.28 -59.91
CA ALA A 128 -5.90 16.44 -61.04
C ALA A 128 -4.48 16.55 -60.51
#